data_AF-A0A523W8F7-F1
#
_entry.id   AF-A0A523W8F7-F1
#
_cell.length_a   1.000
_cell.length_b   1.000
_cell.length_c   1.000
_cell.angle_alpha   90.00
_cell.angle_beta   90.00
_cell.angle_gamma   90.00
#
_symmetry.space_group_name_H-M   'P 1'
#
loop_
_entity.id
_entity.type
_entity.pdbx_description
1 polymer ?
#
loop_
_entity_poly.entity_id
_entity_poly.type
_entity_poly.pdbx_seq_one_letter_code
_entity_poly.pdbx_strand_id
1 'polypeptide(L)'
;MIPAWYAYLSSYYVKSRLFNIKRPLLAGLKITHLCNLKCRHCPFWKKERMSLSFLQAKNSLKALYDRGTRLVIIEGGEPFLWKDNDYDLRDVVAEAKKLFFSVGITTNGTFPLEVSSDIIWVSVDGLRKTHDLLRGESFDRIMT
;
A
#
# COMPACT_ATOMS: atom_id res chain seq x y z
N MET A 1 -21.68 -17.17 10.19
CA MET A 1 -22.31 -15.97 9.61
C MET A 1 -21.49 -15.57 8.39
N ILE A 2 -22.08 -15.47 7.20
CA ILE A 2 -21.33 -15.09 6.00
C ILE A 2 -20.91 -13.62 6.16
N PRO A 3 -19.61 -13.31 6.14
CA PRO A 3 -19.16 -11.92 6.22
C PRO A 3 -19.81 -11.02 5.17
N ALA A 4 -20.18 -9.80 5.55
CA ALA A 4 -20.88 -8.84 4.69
C ALA A 4 -20.17 -8.57 3.34
N TRP A 5 -18.85 -8.81 3.27
CA TRP A 5 -18.07 -8.65 2.05
C TRP A 5 -18.38 -9.70 0.97
N TYR A 6 -18.83 -10.91 1.30
CA TYR A 6 -19.24 -11.91 0.29
C TYR A 6 -20.47 -11.43 -0.48
N ALA A 7 -21.47 -10.87 0.21
CA ALA A 7 -22.64 -10.30 -0.44
C ALA A 7 -22.26 -9.13 -1.37
N TYR A 8 -21.33 -8.27 -0.91
CA TYR A 8 -20.79 -7.20 -1.75
C TYR A 8 -20.10 -7.75 -3.00
N LEU A 9 -19.17 -8.71 -2.86
CA LEU A 9 -18.42 -9.28 -3.98
C LEU A 9 -19.32 -10.02 -4.98
N SER A 10 -20.31 -10.76 -4.51
CA SER A 10 -21.32 -11.37 -5.39
C SER A 10 -22.09 -10.31 -6.18
N SER A 11 -22.55 -9.24 -5.51
CA SER A 11 -23.24 -8.13 -6.19
C SER A 11 -22.32 -7.40 -7.17
N TYR A 12 -21.04 -7.24 -6.85
CA TYR A 12 -20.03 -6.64 -7.70
C TYR A 12 -19.81 -7.48 -8.96
N TYR A 13 -19.68 -8.80 -8.82
CA TYR A 13 -19.54 -9.73 -9.93
C TYR A 13 -20.75 -9.65 -10.88
N VAL A 14 -21.97 -9.71 -10.34
CA VAL A 14 -23.20 -9.61 -11.12
C VAL A 14 -23.28 -8.26 -11.86
N LYS A 15 -23.03 -7.14 -11.17
CA LYS A 15 -23.01 -5.79 -11.77
C LYS A 15 -21.97 -5.65 -12.87
N SER A 16 -20.79 -6.20 -12.66
CA SER A 16 -19.70 -6.16 -13.63
C SER A 16 -20.01 -7.00 -14.87
N ARG A 17 -20.53 -8.22 -14.69
CA ARG A 17 -20.77 -9.17 -15.78
C ARG A 17 -22.05 -8.91 -16.56
N LEU A 18 -23.16 -8.61 -15.88
CA LEU A 18 -24.47 -8.50 -16.51
C LEU A 18 -24.80 -7.06 -16.91
N PHE A 19 -24.29 -6.06 -16.18
CA PHE A 19 -24.63 -4.65 -16.40
C PHE A 19 -23.44 -3.81 -16.88
N ASN A 20 -22.27 -4.43 -17.10
CA ASN A 20 -21.03 -3.77 -17.53
C ASN A 20 -20.58 -2.58 -16.65
N ILE A 21 -21.02 -2.55 -15.38
CA ILE A 21 -20.62 -1.51 -14.42
C ILE A 21 -19.27 -1.90 -13.84
N LYS A 22 -18.20 -1.24 -14.30
CA LYS A 22 -16.83 -1.49 -13.86
C LYS A 22 -16.42 -0.48 -12.80
N ARG A 23 -16.11 -0.97 -11.59
CA ARG A 23 -15.52 -0.19 -10.50
C ARG A 23 -14.21 -0.84 -10.06
N PRO A 24 -13.19 -0.08 -9.65
CA PRO A 24 -11.97 -0.67 -9.12
C PRO A 24 -12.30 -1.41 -7.82
N LEU A 25 -11.87 -2.67 -7.69
CA LEU A 25 -11.99 -3.43 -6.44
C LEU A 25 -10.76 -3.21 -5.54
N LEU A 26 -9.58 -3.11 -6.16
CA LEU A 26 -8.27 -2.92 -5.55
C LEU A 26 -7.66 -1.59 -6.01
N ALA A 27 -7.03 -0.86 -5.09
CA ALA A 27 -6.23 0.31 -5.43
C ALA A 27 -4.96 0.39 -4.58
N GLY A 28 -3.89 0.95 -5.17
CA GLY A 28 -2.69 1.36 -4.46
C GLY A 28 -2.76 2.85 -4.09
N LEU A 29 -2.38 3.19 -2.86
CA LEU A 29 -2.20 4.57 -2.40
C LEU A 29 -0.70 4.81 -2.15
N LYS A 30 -0.06 5.57 -3.04
CA LYS A 30 1.33 5.99 -2.84
C LYS A 30 1.38 7.22 -1.92
N ILE A 31 1.71 7.02 -0.64
CA ILE A 31 1.67 8.09 0.38
C ILE A 31 2.90 9.01 0.32
N THR A 32 3.99 8.53 -0.25
CA THR A 32 5.23 9.29 -0.43
C THR A 32 6.04 8.77 -1.62
N HIS A 33 6.94 9.58 -2.16
CA HIS A 33 8.01 9.17 -3.06
C HIS A 33 9.36 9.02 -2.33
N LEU A 34 9.45 9.40 -1.06
CA LEU A 34 10.67 9.25 -0.27
C LEU A 34 10.98 7.77 -0.07
N CYS A 35 12.23 7.38 -0.32
CA CYS A 35 12.73 6.04 -0.10
C CYS A 35 14.18 6.10 0.36
N ASN A 36 14.57 5.18 1.24
CA ASN A 36 15.95 4.96 1.66
C ASN A 36 16.75 4.11 0.66
N LEU A 37 16.09 3.51 -0.34
CA LEU A 37 16.74 2.76 -1.43
C LEU A 37 16.60 3.49 -2.78
N LYS A 38 17.50 3.15 -3.71
CA LYS A 38 17.51 3.67 -5.09
C LYS A 38 17.50 2.53 -6.10
N CYS A 39 16.50 1.65 -6.02
CA CYS A 39 16.43 0.45 -6.82
C CYS A 39 16.55 0.75 -8.32
N ARG A 40 17.28 -0.10 -9.06
CA ARG A 40 17.61 0.13 -10.47
C ARG A 40 16.38 0.21 -11.38
N HIS A 41 15.35 -0.58 -11.08
CA HIS A 41 14.08 -0.61 -11.82
C HIS A 41 13.07 0.45 -11.37
N CYS A 42 13.32 1.12 -10.24
CA CYS A 42 12.34 2.01 -9.63
C CYS A 42 12.44 3.42 -10.25
N PRO A 43 11.35 3.94 -10.86
CA PRO A 43 11.35 5.29 -11.40
C PRO A 43 11.13 6.36 -10.33
N PHE A 44 10.64 6.00 -9.13
CA PHE A 44 10.08 6.96 -8.17
C PHE A 44 11.14 7.77 -7.42
N TRP A 45 12.31 7.20 -7.12
CA TRP A 45 13.37 7.97 -6.45
C TRP A 45 13.95 9.09 -7.32
N LYS A 46 13.69 9.05 -8.64
CA LYS A 46 14.05 10.10 -9.61
C LYS A 46 12.94 11.13 -9.82
N LYS A 47 11.71 10.84 -9.39
CA LYS A 47 10.58 11.77 -9.51
C LYS A 47 10.69 12.85 -8.44
N GLU A 48 9.92 13.92 -8.63
CA GLU A 48 9.76 14.95 -7.62
C GLU A 48 9.35 14.34 -6.27
N ARG A 49 9.96 14.85 -5.20
CA ARG A 49 9.65 14.44 -3.84
C ARG A 49 8.21 14.85 -3.54
N MET A 50 7.35 13.84 -3.43
CA MET A 50 5.98 14.00 -2.99
C MET A 50 5.82 13.28 -1.66
N SER A 51 5.12 13.90 -0.72
CA SER A 51 4.67 13.28 0.51
C SER A 51 3.31 13.86 0.84
N LEU A 52 2.29 13.01 0.97
CA LEU A 52 0.96 13.46 1.34
C LEU A 52 0.97 13.94 2.79
N SER A 53 0.20 14.98 3.12
CA SER A 53 -0.20 15.20 4.51
C SER A 53 -1.16 14.10 4.97
N PHE A 54 -1.32 13.92 6.28
CA PHE A 54 -2.25 12.96 6.86
C PHE A 54 -3.68 13.21 6.37
N LEU A 55 -4.09 14.47 6.29
CA LEU A 55 -5.40 14.87 5.76
C LEU A 55 -5.56 14.47 4.28
N GLN A 56 -4.52 14.67 3.46
CA GLN A 56 -4.53 14.26 2.05
C GLN A 56 -4.60 12.74 1.91
N ALA A 57 -3.88 11.98 2.74
CA ALA A 57 -3.94 10.53 2.76
C ALA A 57 -5.36 10.05 3.11
N LYS A 58 -5.97 10.59 4.17
CA LYS A 58 -7.35 10.29 4.57
C LYS A 58 -8.37 10.59 3.48
N ASN A 59 -8.27 11.78 2.87
CA ASN A 59 -9.16 12.17 1.79
C ASN A 59 -9.01 11.27 0.55
N SER A 60 -7.78 10.83 0.26
CA SER A 60 -7.51 9.88 -0.83
C SER A 60 -8.11 8.51 -0.55
N LEU A 61 -7.98 7.99 0.67
CA LEU A 61 -8.62 6.74 1.10
C LEU A 61 -10.15 6.81 0.94
N LYS A 62 -10.75 7.91 1.41
CA LYS A 62 -12.19 8.13 1.26
C LYS A 62 -12.62 8.17 -0.21
N ALA A 63 -11.92 8.94 -1.04
CA ALA A 63 -12.20 9.04 -2.46
C ALA A 63 -12.08 7.69 -3.20
N LEU A 64 -11.09 6.86 -2.84
CA LEU A 64 -10.95 5.51 -3.38
C LEU A 64 -12.13 4.61 -2.99
N TYR A 65 -12.55 4.67 -1.73
CA TYR A 65 -13.68 3.90 -1.22
C TYR A 65 -15.00 4.28 -1.92
N ASP A 66 -15.25 5.59 -2.06
CA ASP A 66 -16.46 6.12 -2.70
C ASP A 66 -16.54 5.74 -4.20
N ARG A 67 -15.39 5.58 -4.87
CA ARG A 67 -15.29 5.07 -6.24
C ARG A 67 -15.53 3.57 -6.37
N GLY A 68 -15.67 2.84 -5.26
CA GLY A 68 -16.00 1.42 -5.23
C GLY A 68 -14.85 0.50 -4.78
N THR A 69 -13.68 1.04 -4.48
CA THR A 69 -12.54 0.26 -3.97
C THR A 69 -12.89 -0.37 -2.63
N ARG A 70 -12.53 -1.63 -2.44
CA ARG A 70 -12.73 -2.36 -1.17
C ARG A 70 -11.48 -3.00 -0.61
N LEU A 71 -10.41 -3.03 -1.39
CA LEU A 71 -9.08 -3.46 -0.97
C LEU A 71 -8.11 -2.33 -1.25
N VAL A 72 -7.27 -1.96 -0.28
CA VAL A 72 -6.27 -0.92 -0.48
C VAL A 72 -4.88 -1.44 -0.15
N ILE A 73 -3.91 -1.06 -0.96
CA ILE A 73 -2.49 -1.29 -0.69
C ILE A 73 -1.86 0.07 -0.43
N ILE A 74 -1.30 0.26 0.76
CA ILE A 74 -0.51 1.45 1.05
C ILE A 74 0.91 1.20 0.51
N GLU A 75 1.33 2.09 -0.37
CA GLU A 75 2.58 2.02 -1.11
C GLU A 75 3.34 3.34 -0.99
N GLY A 76 4.54 3.41 -1.57
CA GLY A 76 5.40 4.57 -1.41
C GLY A 76 6.62 4.55 -2.32
N GLY A 77 7.56 5.45 -2.05
CA GLY A 77 8.95 5.05 -2.04
C GLY A 77 9.10 3.96 -0.98
N GLU A 78 9.21 4.36 0.28
CA GLU A 78 9.11 3.47 1.44
C GLU A 78 8.03 3.98 2.42
N PRO A 79 6.89 3.28 2.60
CA PRO A 79 5.82 3.73 3.48
C PRO A 79 6.25 3.95 4.94
N PHE A 80 7.18 3.13 5.46
CA PHE A 80 7.63 3.27 6.85
C PHE A 80 8.50 4.52 7.10
N LEU A 81 8.90 5.24 6.05
CA LEU A 81 9.50 6.58 6.17
C LEU A 81 8.48 7.72 6.26
N TRP A 82 7.23 7.46 5.89
CA TRP A 82 6.22 8.52 5.85
C TRP A 82 5.86 8.99 7.26
N LYS A 83 5.88 10.31 7.44
CA LYS A 83 5.42 11.01 8.63
C LYS A 83 4.81 12.34 8.23
N ASP A 84 3.83 12.80 8.98
CA ASP A 84 3.27 14.15 8.89
C ASP A 84 2.99 14.68 10.30
N ASN A 85 3.90 15.52 10.82
CA ASN A 85 3.90 15.98 12.21
C ASN A 85 3.85 14.80 13.20
N ASP A 86 2.76 14.68 13.97
CA ASP A 86 2.55 13.63 14.97
C ASP A 86 2.00 12.32 14.38
N TYR A 87 1.69 12.29 13.07
CA TYR A 87 1.13 11.12 12.41
C TYR A 87 2.20 10.28 11.72
N ASP A 88 2.05 8.95 11.80
CA ASP A 88 2.87 7.98 11.07
C ASP A 88 2.02 6.99 10.26
N LEU A 89 2.68 6.04 9.59
CA LEU A 89 2.02 5.04 8.75
C LEU A 89 0.88 4.29 9.48
N ARG A 90 0.98 4.09 10.80
CA ARG A 90 -0.01 3.37 11.60
C ARG A 90 -1.33 4.12 11.65
N ASP A 91 -1.29 5.45 11.70
CA ASP A 91 -2.50 6.28 11.66
C ASP A 91 -3.21 6.17 10.32
N VAL A 92 -2.45 6.16 9.22
CA VAL A 92 -3.00 5.97 7.86
C VAL A 92 -3.64 4.59 7.72
N VAL A 93 -2.99 3.55 8.23
CA VAL A 93 -3.54 2.18 8.26
C VAL A 93 -4.80 2.13 9.10
N ALA A 94 -4.83 2.77 10.27
CA ALA A 94 -6.00 2.83 11.13
C ALA A 94 -7.20 3.50 10.43
N GLU A 95 -6.98 4.60 9.70
CA GLU A 95 -8.04 5.22 8.88
C GLU A 95 -8.50 4.31 7.73
N ALA A 96 -7.58 3.60 7.08
CA ALA A 96 -7.90 2.65 6.01
C ALA A 96 -8.76 1.48 6.52
N LYS A 97 -8.44 0.91 7.69
CA LYS A 97 -9.19 -0.22 8.26
C LYS A 97 -10.64 0.10 8.63
N LYS A 98 -10.98 1.39 8.77
CA LYS A 98 -12.37 1.84 8.96
C LYS A 98 -13.20 1.74 7.68
N LEU A 99 -12.56 1.67 6.50
CA LEU A 99 -13.20 1.75 5.20
C LEU A 99 -13.12 0.44 4.41
N PHE A 100 -11.95 -0.20 4.36
CA PHE A 100 -11.67 -1.29 3.44
C PHE A 100 -11.88 -2.67 4.08
N PHE A 101 -12.17 -3.68 3.25
CA PHE A 101 -12.25 -5.08 3.70
C PHE A 101 -10.88 -5.66 4.03
N SER A 102 -9.84 -5.16 3.39
CA SER A 102 -8.45 -5.50 3.69
C SER A 102 -7.52 -4.34 3.33
N VAL A 103 -6.54 -4.11 4.21
CA VAL A 103 -5.48 -3.12 4.07
C VAL A 103 -4.14 -3.85 4.00
N GLY A 104 -3.48 -3.76 2.85
CA GLY A 104 -2.14 -4.26 2.63
C GLY A 104 -1.09 -3.15 2.65
N ILE A 105 0.17 -3.50 2.85
CA ILE A 105 1.31 -2.58 2.73
C ILE A 105 2.36 -3.22 1.81
N THR A 106 2.97 -2.43 0.93
CA THR A 106 4.17 -2.84 0.20
C THR A 106 5.39 -2.08 0.73
N THR A 107 6.42 -2.80 1.14
CA THR A 107 7.63 -2.22 1.74
C THR A 107 8.88 -2.87 1.16
N ASN A 108 10.00 -2.14 1.24
CA ASN A 108 11.31 -2.71 1.00
C ASN A 108 11.83 -3.55 2.18
N GLY A 109 11.14 -3.55 3.32
CA GLY A 109 11.46 -4.40 4.48
C GLY A 109 12.64 -3.94 5.32
N THR A 110 13.16 -2.72 5.14
CA THR A 110 14.33 -2.24 5.91
C THR A 110 13.97 -1.55 7.22
N PHE A 111 12.69 -1.59 7.63
CA PHE A 111 12.16 -0.99 8.86
C PHE A 111 11.36 -2.03 9.65
N PRO A 112 11.20 -1.85 10.99
CA PRO A 112 10.34 -2.72 11.79
C PRO A 112 8.91 -2.76 11.24
N LEU A 113 8.39 -3.97 11.02
CA LEU A 113 7.08 -4.21 10.39
C LEU A 113 5.93 -4.18 11.40
N GLU A 114 6.01 -3.29 12.39
CA GLU A 114 5.05 -3.17 13.49
C GLU A 114 3.87 -2.27 13.11
N VAL A 115 2.92 -2.84 12.37
CA VAL A 115 1.73 -2.11 11.92
C VAL A 115 0.54 -3.06 11.81
N SER A 116 -0.65 -2.59 12.16
CA SER A 116 -1.86 -3.40 12.27
C SER A 116 -2.56 -3.65 10.92
N SER A 117 -1.82 -3.73 9.82
CA SER A 117 -2.37 -4.08 8.51
C SER A 117 -2.74 -5.57 8.42
N ASP A 118 -3.55 -5.94 7.44
CA ASP A 118 -3.98 -7.34 7.27
C ASP A 118 -2.93 -8.15 6.51
N ILE A 119 -2.16 -7.49 5.64
CA ILE A 119 -1.08 -8.10 4.83
C ILE A 119 0.09 -7.12 4.73
N ILE A 120 1.31 -7.65 4.75
CA ILE A 120 2.53 -6.91 4.41
C ILE A 120 3.27 -7.68 3.33
N TRP A 121 3.54 -7.03 2.21
CA TRP A 121 4.38 -7.53 1.13
C TRP A 121 5.76 -6.92 1.24
N VAL A 122 6.73 -7.77 1.58
CA VAL A 122 8.15 -7.40 1.58
C VAL A 122 8.75 -7.73 0.23
N SER A 123 9.40 -6.73 -0.35
CA SER A 123 9.91 -6.84 -1.72
C SER A 123 11.28 -7.53 -1.77
N VAL A 124 11.33 -8.74 -2.34
CA VAL A 124 12.57 -9.52 -2.51
C VAL A 124 12.75 -9.92 -3.98
N ASP A 125 13.71 -9.29 -4.66
CA ASP A 125 13.92 -9.47 -6.11
C ASP A 125 15.01 -10.52 -6.45
N GLY A 126 15.15 -11.57 -5.64
CA GLY A 126 16.09 -12.67 -5.84
C GLY A 126 16.92 -13.02 -4.58
N LEU A 127 17.89 -13.91 -4.74
CA LEU A 127 18.88 -14.22 -3.70
C LEU A 127 19.82 -13.03 -3.47
N ARG A 128 20.45 -12.97 -2.30
CA ARG A 128 21.42 -11.94 -1.85
C ARG A 128 22.09 -11.15 -2.96
N LYS A 129 22.96 -11.80 -3.75
CA LYS A 129 23.75 -11.15 -4.81
C LYS A 129 22.86 -10.41 -5.82
N THR A 130 21.78 -11.03 -6.28
CA THR A 130 20.87 -10.45 -7.27
C THR A 130 20.00 -9.36 -6.65
N HIS A 131 19.50 -9.59 -5.44
CA HIS A 131 18.71 -8.61 -4.70
C HIS A 131 19.53 -7.33 -4.45
N ASP A 132 20.73 -7.46 -3.90
CA ASP A 132 21.58 -6.32 -3.56
C ASP A 132 22.04 -5.57 -4.81
N LEU A 133 22.26 -6.27 -5.93
CA LEU A 133 22.52 -5.64 -7.22
C LEU A 133 21.34 -4.77 -7.69
N LEU A 134 20.10 -5.18 -7.44
CA LEU A 134 18.91 -4.47 -7.90
C LEU A 134 18.45 -3.37 -6.94
N ARG A 135 18.61 -3.57 -5.63
CA ARG A 135 18.01 -2.75 -4.57
C ARG A 135 19.02 -2.06 -3.64
N GLY A 136 20.29 -2.39 -3.75
CA GLY A 136 21.33 -2.04 -2.77
C GLY A 136 21.37 -3.07 -1.63
N GLU A 137 22.40 -2.98 -0.78
CA GLU A 137 22.68 -3.90 0.34
C GLU A 137 21.55 -3.90 1.38
N SER A 138 20.52 -4.69 1.11
CA SER A 138 19.27 -4.73 1.89
C SER A 138 18.77 -6.15 2.15
N PHE A 139 19.31 -7.15 1.44
CA PHE A 139 18.87 -8.55 1.59
C PHE A 139 18.99 -9.05 3.04
N ASP A 140 20.13 -8.79 3.70
CA ASP A 140 20.33 -9.22 5.09
C ASP A 140 19.32 -8.61 6.04
N ARG A 141 19.08 -7.30 5.91
CA ARG A 141 18.18 -6.57 6.79
C ARG A 141 16.74 -7.07 6.70
N ILE A 142 16.37 -7.67 5.58
CA ILE A 142 15.04 -8.23 5.33
C ILE A 142 14.93 -9.66 5.89
N MET A 143 16.04 -10.42 5.91
CA MET A 143 16.06 -11.84 6.25
C MET A 143 16.39 -12.13 7.72
N THR A 144 16.72 -11.09 8.50
CA THR A 144 16.91 -11.14 9.96
C THR A 144 15.60 -10.97 10.70
#